data_AF-A0A2M7JP70-F1
#
_entry.id   AF-A0A2M7JP70-F1
#
_cell.length_a   1.000
_cell.length_b   1.000
_cell.length_c   1.000
_cell.angle_alpha   90.00
_cell.angle_beta   90.00
_cell.angle_gamma   90.00
#
_symmetry.space_group_name_H-M   'P 1'
#
loop_
_entity.id
_entity.type
_entity.pdbx_description
1 polymer ?
#
loop_
_entity_poly.entity_id
_entity_poly.type
_entity_poly.pdbx_seq_one_letter_code
_entity_poly.pdbx_strand_id
1 'polypeptide(L)'
;MINAMRTLALDYLFDKLGDKDNPPQNLEEWYHKLRTDHPQQLFPFLVEDVSNIEKVYILYPDRADFSMVNMEVEDMTVEKARKLPFKQYRARAIGPVIKRSKTKDGVSPNSTTQQATLKYFKNVGQSLSPWADYFKEISEILDRPNIKALDGNATTTGKGTTWPNIYSAALDLIPSAKGTVMVTVADTQNKWPGERAEYLCYLTNELPLLKYSTGNTPVKDNQTCPL
;
A
#
# COMPACT_ATOMS: atom_id res chain seq x y z
N MET A 1 3.53 -20.14 25.98
CA MET A 1 2.74 -20.11 24.73
C MET A 1 3.33 -19.11 23.74
N ILE A 2 3.58 -17.86 24.17
CA ILE A 2 4.24 -16.79 23.41
C ILE A 2 5.53 -17.23 22.72
N ASN A 3 6.51 -17.72 23.49
CA ASN A 3 7.80 -18.14 22.95
C ASN A 3 7.63 -19.28 21.92
N ALA A 4 6.69 -20.19 22.14
CA ALA A 4 6.42 -21.27 21.18
C ALA A 4 5.80 -20.74 19.88
N MET A 5 4.88 -19.77 19.95
CA MET A 5 4.31 -19.12 18.76
C MET A 5 5.35 -18.29 18.00
N ARG A 6 6.24 -17.62 18.73
CA ARG A 6 7.38 -16.91 18.15
C ARG A 6 8.32 -17.88 17.44
N THR A 7 8.72 -18.97 18.09
CA THR A 7 9.57 -20.01 17.49
C THR A 7 8.90 -20.57 16.23
N LEU A 8 7.62 -20.95 16.30
CA LEU A 8 6.87 -21.43 15.13
C LEU A 8 6.83 -20.39 13.98
N ALA A 9 6.66 -19.11 14.29
CA ALA A 9 6.67 -18.06 13.29
C ALA A 9 8.05 -17.86 12.64
N LEU A 10 9.13 -17.92 13.44
CA LEU A 10 10.50 -17.84 12.97
C LEU A 10 10.88 -19.07 12.13
N ASP A 11 10.49 -20.28 12.57
CA ASP A 11 10.70 -21.53 11.85
C ASP A 11 9.99 -21.50 10.50
N TYR A 12 8.72 -21.06 10.48
CA TYR A 12 7.96 -20.91 9.24
C TYR A 12 8.61 -19.90 8.31
N LEU A 13 9.05 -18.74 8.82
CA LEU A 13 9.69 -17.73 8.01
C LEU A 13 11.02 -18.23 7.43
N PHE A 14 11.81 -18.96 8.23
CA PHE A 14 13.04 -19.58 7.80
C PHE A 14 12.81 -20.68 6.76
N ASP A 15 11.76 -21.50 6.89
CA ASP A 15 11.38 -22.47 5.86
C ASP A 15 11.10 -21.80 4.51
N LYS A 16 10.56 -20.57 4.52
CA LYS A 16 10.18 -19.83 3.31
C LYS A 16 11.30 -19.00 2.70
N LEU A 17 12.19 -18.43 3.52
CA LEU A 17 13.17 -17.43 3.08
C LEU A 17 14.62 -17.80 3.39
N GLY A 18 14.84 -18.75 4.30
CA GLY A 18 16.15 -19.15 4.78
C GLY A 18 16.89 -20.09 3.83
N ASP A 19 18.22 -20.06 3.92
CA ASP A 19 19.08 -21.05 3.28
C ASP A 19 19.08 -22.35 4.11
N LYS A 20 18.42 -23.38 3.60
CA LYS A 20 18.25 -24.66 4.28
C LYS A 20 19.55 -25.45 4.40
N ASP A 21 20.53 -25.18 3.55
CA ASP A 21 21.84 -25.84 3.57
C ASP A 21 22.78 -25.19 4.60
N ASN A 22 22.46 -23.98 5.06
CA ASN A 22 23.24 -23.25 6.06
C ASN A 22 22.35 -22.56 7.12
N PRO A 23 21.71 -23.33 8.01
CA PRO A 23 20.82 -22.78 9.02
C PRO A 23 21.58 -21.94 10.06
N PRO A 24 21.05 -20.76 10.44
CA PRO A 24 21.67 -19.91 11.43
C PRO A 24 21.58 -20.55 12.82
N GLN A 25 22.58 -20.31 13.67
CA GLN A 25 22.55 -20.74 15.07
C GLN A 25 21.47 -20.01 15.88
N ASN A 26 21.09 -18.80 15.47
CA ASN A 26 20.06 -17.99 16.12
C ASN A 26 19.09 -17.42 15.07
N LEU A 27 17.85 -17.94 15.06
CA LEU A 27 16.81 -17.49 14.13
C LEU A 27 16.32 -16.06 14.40
N GLU A 28 16.45 -15.56 15.63
CA GLU A 28 16.04 -14.19 15.98
C GLU A 28 17.04 -13.17 15.41
N GLU A 29 18.34 -13.44 15.55
CA GLU A 29 19.40 -12.63 14.90
C GLU A 29 19.30 -12.68 13.38
N TRP A 30 19.03 -13.85 12.81
CA TRP A 30 18.77 -14.01 11.39
C TRP A 30 17.59 -13.15 10.93
N TYR A 31 16.47 -13.20 11.64
CA TYR A 31 15.29 -12.36 11.34
C TYR A 31 15.61 -10.87 11.43
N HIS A 32 16.37 -10.44 12.45
CA HIS A 32 16.77 -9.03 12.60
C HIS A 32 17.67 -8.54 11.45
N LYS A 33 18.60 -9.38 10.98
CA LYS A 33 19.36 -9.11 9.76
C LYS A 33 18.46 -9.06 8.54
N LEU A 34 17.58 -10.04 8.36
CA LEU A 34 16.64 -10.07 7.24
C LEU A 34 15.76 -8.81 7.20
N ARG A 35 15.28 -8.34 8.35
CA ARG A 35 14.48 -7.11 8.47
C ARG A 35 15.26 -5.84 8.12
N THR A 36 16.56 -5.81 8.42
CA THR A 36 17.43 -4.66 8.15
C THR A 36 17.91 -4.65 6.71
N ASP A 37 18.41 -5.79 6.24
CA ASP A 37 19.16 -5.91 4.98
C ASP A 37 18.23 -6.20 3.79
N HIS A 38 17.14 -6.94 4.02
CA HIS A 38 16.21 -7.38 2.98
C HIS A 38 14.72 -7.26 3.41
N PRO A 39 14.26 -6.08 3.90
CA PRO A 39 12.88 -5.89 4.36
C PRO A 39 11.85 -6.26 3.29
N GLN A 40 12.18 -6.12 2.00
CA GLN A 40 11.32 -6.47 0.87
C GLN A 40 10.83 -7.92 0.89
N GLN A 41 11.63 -8.85 1.43
CA GLN A 41 11.27 -10.26 1.50
C GLN A 41 10.21 -10.54 2.57
N LEU A 42 10.05 -9.65 3.55
CA LEU A 42 9.10 -9.80 4.64
C LEU A 42 7.68 -9.33 4.27
N PHE A 43 7.53 -8.39 3.33
CA PHE A 43 6.21 -7.80 3.05
C PHE A 43 5.13 -8.79 2.64
N PRO A 44 5.39 -9.83 1.82
CA PRO A 44 4.38 -10.84 1.50
C PRO A 44 3.73 -11.48 2.74
N PHE A 45 4.42 -11.49 3.88
CA PHE A 45 3.94 -12.04 5.15
C PHE A 45 3.24 -11.01 6.05
N LEU A 46 3.44 -9.71 5.79
CA LEU A 46 2.87 -8.60 6.57
C LEU A 46 1.55 -8.08 5.97
N VAL A 47 1.38 -8.28 4.66
CA VAL A 47 0.30 -7.70 3.86
C VAL A 47 -0.81 -8.71 3.62
N GLU A 48 -1.95 -8.22 3.12
CA GLU A 48 -3.04 -9.08 2.68
C GLU A 48 -2.69 -9.72 1.34
N ASP A 49 -3.12 -10.96 1.17
CA ASP A 49 -2.99 -11.65 -0.11
C ASP A 49 -3.90 -11.01 -1.16
N VAL A 50 -3.32 -10.74 -2.32
CA VAL A 50 -3.99 -10.16 -3.51
C VAL A 50 -4.12 -11.18 -4.65
N SER A 51 -3.80 -12.46 -4.40
CA SER A 51 -3.81 -13.55 -5.40
C SER A 51 -5.12 -13.73 -6.17
N ASN A 52 -6.26 -13.39 -5.57
CA ASN A 52 -7.58 -13.50 -6.19
C ASN A 52 -8.00 -12.25 -6.98
N ILE A 53 -7.10 -11.28 -7.16
CA ILE A 53 -7.39 -10.04 -7.90
C ILE A 53 -6.73 -10.13 -9.27
N GLU A 54 -7.52 -10.06 -10.34
CA GLU A 54 -7.05 -10.27 -11.71
C GLU A 54 -6.38 -9.03 -12.33
N LYS A 55 -6.71 -7.83 -11.84
CA LYS A 55 -6.27 -6.57 -12.46
C LYS A 55 -5.78 -5.55 -11.45
N VAL A 56 -4.76 -4.80 -11.87
CA VAL A 56 -4.28 -3.60 -11.20
C VAL A 56 -4.43 -2.39 -12.14
N TYR A 57 -4.97 -1.31 -11.58
CA TYR A 57 -5.05 -0.01 -12.24
C TYR A 57 -3.98 0.89 -11.65
N ILE A 58 -3.21 1.52 -12.51
CA ILE A 58 -2.01 2.26 -12.13
C ILE A 58 -2.25 3.71 -12.45
N LEU A 59 -2.18 4.56 -11.44
CA LEU A 59 -2.17 6.01 -11.58
C LEU A 59 -0.72 6.47 -11.60
N TYR A 60 -0.33 7.23 -12.60
CA TYR A 60 1.01 7.77 -12.69
C TYR A 60 0.99 9.19 -13.27
N PRO A 61 1.91 10.06 -12.84
CA PRO A 61 2.00 11.41 -13.36
C PRO A 61 2.42 11.41 -14.84
N ASP A 62 1.77 12.23 -15.67
CA ASP A 62 2.28 12.48 -17.01
C ASP A 62 3.65 13.18 -16.96
N ARG A 63 4.54 12.81 -17.87
CA ARG A 63 5.93 13.30 -17.94
C ARG A 63 6.05 14.64 -18.66
N ALA A 64 5.13 14.95 -19.57
CA ALA A 64 5.09 16.20 -20.32
C ALA A 64 4.09 17.21 -19.73
N ASP A 65 2.98 16.72 -19.18
CA ASP A 65 1.94 17.55 -18.56
C ASP A 65 1.88 17.34 -17.03
N PHE A 66 2.48 18.27 -16.29
CA PHE A 66 2.49 18.23 -14.82
C PHE A 66 1.10 18.39 -14.17
N SER A 67 0.06 18.74 -14.94
CA SER A 67 -1.32 18.81 -14.47
C SER A 67 -2.11 17.51 -14.65
N MET A 68 -1.52 16.52 -15.31
CA MET A 68 -2.19 15.29 -15.74
C MET A 68 -1.72 14.06 -14.96
N VAL A 69 -2.68 13.19 -14.62
CA VAL A 69 -2.45 11.81 -14.18
C VAL A 69 -2.97 10.89 -15.26
N ASN A 70 -2.18 9.91 -15.65
CA ASN A 70 -2.63 8.87 -16.55
C ASN A 70 -3.08 7.66 -15.74
N MET A 71 -4.12 6.98 -16.23
CA MET A 71 -4.54 5.68 -15.74
C MET A 71 -4.22 4.60 -16.77
N GLU A 72 -3.55 3.55 -16.32
CA GLU A 72 -3.37 2.32 -17.08
C GLU A 72 -3.94 1.13 -16.35
N VAL A 73 -4.14 0.04 -17.07
CA VAL A 73 -4.59 -1.24 -16.52
C VAL A 73 -3.64 -2.34 -16.97
N GLU A 74 -3.29 -3.20 -16.02
CA GLU A 74 -2.49 -4.38 -16.28
C GLU A 74 -3.10 -5.61 -15.61
N ASP A 75 -2.85 -6.77 -16.21
CA ASP A 75 -3.17 -8.05 -15.58
C ASP A 75 -2.23 -8.30 -14.39
N MET A 76 -2.83 -8.82 -13.32
CA MET A 76 -2.13 -9.15 -12.09
C MET A 76 -1.32 -10.42 -12.28
N THR A 77 -0.01 -10.31 -12.06
CA THR A 77 0.91 -11.46 -12.01
C THR A 77 1.45 -11.61 -10.59
N VAL A 78 2.03 -12.78 -10.29
CA VAL A 78 2.71 -13.01 -9.00
C VAL A 78 3.82 -12.00 -8.75
N GLU A 79 4.54 -11.58 -9.80
CA GLU A 79 5.58 -10.55 -9.70
C GLU A 79 5.00 -9.19 -9.31
N LYS A 80 3.93 -8.75 -9.98
CA LYS A 80 3.27 -7.47 -9.69
C LYS A 80 2.61 -7.45 -8.31
N ALA A 81 2.02 -8.58 -7.88
CA ALA A 81 1.46 -8.73 -6.54
C ALA A 81 2.50 -8.43 -5.44
N ARG A 82 3.77 -8.83 -5.65
CA ARG A 82 4.87 -8.52 -4.70
C ARG A 82 5.19 -7.03 -4.61
N LYS A 83 4.89 -6.26 -5.67
CA LYS A 83 5.07 -4.80 -5.72
C LYS A 83 3.90 -4.01 -5.12
N LEU A 84 2.86 -4.69 -4.65
CA LEU A 84 1.64 -4.09 -4.10
C LEU A 84 1.43 -4.49 -2.65
N PRO A 85 2.38 -4.17 -1.74
CA PRO A 85 2.20 -4.51 -0.34
C PRO A 85 0.98 -3.75 0.20
N PHE A 86 -0.11 -4.47 0.44
CA PHE A 86 -1.44 -3.93 0.74
C PHE A 86 -1.92 -4.34 2.12
N LYS A 87 -2.45 -3.40 2.90
CA LYS A 87 -3.23 -3.74 4.09
C LYS A 87 -4.48 -2.89 4.19
N GLN A 88 -5.63 -3.52 4.29
CA GLN A 88 -6.87 -2.80 4.52
C GLN A 88 -6.96 -2.41 6.00
N TYR A 89 -7.22 -1.12 6.23
CA TYR A 89 -7.57 -0.58 7.53
C TYR A 89 -8.93 0.10 7.43
N ARG A 90 -9.79 -0.13 8.44
CA ARG A 90 -11.23 0.21 8.35
C ARG A 90 -11.48 1.71 8.14
N ALA A 91 -10.60 2.57 8.62
CA ALA A 91 -10.78 4.02 8.57
C ALA A 91 -10.18 4.69 7.33
N ARG A 92 -9.12 4.12 6.72
CA ARG A 92 -8.37 4.68 5.59
C ARG A 92 -7.48 3.63 4.94
N ALA A 93 -7.00 3.88 3.71
CA ALA A 93 -5.96 3.04 3.13
C ALA A 93 -4.62 3.19 3.87
N ILE A 94 -3.89 2.07 4.01
CA ILE A 94 -2.51 2.08 4.50
C ILE A 94 -1.60 2.20 3.27
N GLY A 95 -1.34 3.44 2.86
CA GLY A 95 -0.51 3.76 1.70
C GLY A 95 -1.22 3.70 0.35
N PRO A 96 -0.47 3.97 -0.75
CA PRO A 96 -1.01 4.16 -2.10
C PRO A 96 -1.31 2.86 -2.85
N VAL A 97 -1.73 1.84 -2.13
CA VAL A 97 -2.25 0.59 -2.67
C VAL A 97 -3.67 0.44 -2.13
N ILE A 98 -4.65 0.49 -3.03
CA ILE A 98 -6.06 0.62 -2.70
C ILE A 98 -6.82 -0.56 -3.29
N LYS A 99 -7.55 -1.27 -2.43
CA LYS A 99 -8.49 -2.30 -2.85
C LYS A 99 -9.82 -1.64 -3.19
N ARG A 100 -10.15 -1.59 -4.49
CA ARG A 100 -11.42 -1.05 -4.99
C ARG A 100 -12.41 -2.18 -5.20
N SER A 101 -13.55 -2.13 -4.53
CA SER A 101 -14.63 -3.10 -4.72
C SER A 101 -15.90 -2.40 -5.17
N LYS A 102 -16.59 -2.94 -6.18
CA LYS A 102 -17.89 -2.45 -6.63
C LYS A 102 -18.98 -3.48 -6.31
N THR A 103 -19.95 -3.05 -5.52
CA THR A 103 -21.15 -3.84 -5.17
C THR A 103 -22.40 -3.13 -5.68
N LYS A 104 -23.59 -3.67 -5.36
CA LYS A 104 -24.86 -2.98 -5.64
C LYS A 104 -24.99 -1.65 -4.87
N ASP A 105 -24.34 -1.57 -3.72
CA ASP A 105 -24.44 -0.43 -2.79
C ASP A 105 -23.45 0.69 -3.12
N GLY A 106 -22.61 0.50 -4.15
CA GLY A 106 -21.68 1.50 -4.65
C GLY A 106 -20.23 1.01 -4.74
N VAL A 107 -19.32 1.96 -4.78
CA VAL A 107 -17.87 1.74 -4.85
C VAL A 107 -17.25 1.93 -3.47
N SER A 108 -16.46 0.96 -3.04
CA SER A 108 -15.58 1.05 -1.86
C SER A 108 -14.13 1.24 -2.33
N PRO A 109 -13.33 2.11 -1.69
CA PRO A 109 -13.68 2.95 -0.54
C PRO A 109 -14.72 4.04 -0.85
N ASN A 110 -15.57 4.38 0.11
CA ASN A 110 -16.56 5.46 -0.03
C ASN A 110 -15.91 6.85 0.09
N SER A 111 -16.66 7.92 -0.21
CA SER A 111 -16.16 9.30 -0.20
C SER A 111 -15.52 9.71 1.13
N THR A 112 -16.11 9.33 2.27
CA THR A 112 -15.54 9.61 3.61
C THR A 112 -14.18 8.93 3.79
N THR A 113 -14.06 7.66 3.44
CA THR A 113 -12.79 6.92 3.52
C THR A 113 -11.76 7.47 2.53
N GLN A 114 -12.19 7.90 1.34
CA GLN A 114 -11.32 8.53 0.35
C GLN A 114 -10.74 9.85 0.91
N GLN A 115 -11.57 10.72 1.46
CA GLN A 115 -11.13 11.98 2.08
C GLN A 115 -10.20 11.75 3.28
N ALA A 116 -10.52 10.79 4.14
CA ALA A 116 -9.67 10.42 5.28
C ALA A 116 -8.30 9.91 4.82
N THR A 117 -8.25 9.14 3.72
CA THR A 117 -7.02 8.63 3.12
C THR A 117 -6.16 9.77 2.57
N LEU A 118 -6.73 10.67 1.75
CA LEU A 118 -5.99 11.81 1.19
C LEU A 118 -5.47 12.75 2.28
N LYS A 119 -6.30 13.06 3.28
CA LYS A 119 -5.89 13.89 4.43
C LYS A 119 -4.72 13.23 5.17
N TYR A 120 -4.77 11.92 5.37
CA TYR A 120 -3.69 11.21 6.02
C TYR A 120 -2.39 11.26 5.20
N PHE A 121 -2.44 11.01 3.89
CA PHE A 121 -1.24 11.10 3.05
C PHE A 121 -0.60 12.49 3.11
N LYS A 122 -1.40 13.55 3.06
CA LYS A 122 -0.90 14.93 3.21
C LYS A 122 -0.25 15.15 4.57
N ASN A 123 -0.88 14.68 5.66
CA ASN A 123 -0.32 14.81 7.00
C ASN A 123 1.00 14.06 7.15
N VAL A 124 1.09 12.84 6.60
CA VAL A 124 2.35 12.07 6.61
C VAL A 124 3.42 12.78 5.77
N GLY A 125 3.04 13.32 4.62
CA GLY A 125 3.93 14.09 3.74
C GLY A 125 4.44 15.40 4.34
N GLN A 126 3.83 15.89 5.42
CA GLN A 126 4.24 17.07 6.16
C GLN A 126 4.97 16.73 7.48
N SER A 127 5.15 15.45 7.78
CA SER A 127 5.83 15.00 8.99
C SER A 127 7.35 15.04 8.85
N LEU A 128 8.06 14.76 9.95
CA LEU A 128 9.52 14.56 9.96
C LEU A 128 9.91 13.09 9.77
N SER A 129 8.97 12.22 9.41
CA SER A 129 9.24 10.80 9.24
C SER A 129 10.12 10.52 8.02
N PRO A 130 10.94 9.46 8.02
CA PRO A 130 11.80 9.10 6.89
C PRO A 130 11.07 8.84 5.55
N TRP A 131 9.76 8.65 5.59
CA TRP A 131 8.89 8.40 4.44
C TRP A 131 8.03 9.60 4.05
N ALA A 132 8.22 10.77 4.66
CA ALA A 132 7.41 11.96 4.40
C ALA A 132 7.47 12.37 2.91
N ASP A 133 8.66 12.44 2.32
CA ASP A 133 8.83 12.85 0.92
C ASP A 133 8.06 11.95 -0.06
N TYR A 134 8.04 10.64 0.20
CA TYR A 134 7.25 9.70 -0.59
C TYR A 134 5.76 10.04 -0.53
N PHE A 135 5.19 10.25 0.67
CA PHE A 135 3.77 10.58 0.80
C PHE A 135 3.42 11.98 0.29
N LYS A 136 4.38 12.91 0.33
CA LYS A 136 4.25 14.23 -0.30
C LYS A 136 4.12 14.09 -1.82
N GLU A 137 5.03 13.35 -2.45
CA GLU A 137 4.99 13.05 -3.89
C GLU A 137 3.66 12.39 -4.29
N ILE A 138 3.24 11.35 -3.57
CA ILE A 138 1.97 10.67 -3.83
C ILE A 138 0.78 11.62 -3.68
N SER A 139 0.80 12.50 -2.69
CA SER A 139 -0.27 13.50 -2.50
C SER A 139 -0.30 14.51 -3.65
N GLU A 140 0.86 14.97 -4.11
CA GLU A 140 0.98 15.89 -5.25
C GLU A 140 0.44 15.27 -6.54
N ILE A 141 0.69 13.98 -6.78
CA ILE A 141 0.12 13.24 -7.91
C ILE A 141 -1.41 13.21 -7.81
N LEU A 142 -1.96 12.87 -6.64
CA LEU A 142 -3.40 12.78 -6.42
C LEU A 142 -4.13 14.14 -6.37
N ASP A 143 -3.39 15.22 -6.18
CA ASP A 143 -3.88 16.61 -6.17
C ASP A 143 -3.85 17.26 -7.57
N ARG A 144 -3.28 16.59 -8.59
CA ARG A 144 -3.32 17.10 -9.97
C ARG A 144 -4.78 17.29 -10.43
N PRO A 145 -5.07 18.28 -11.28
CA PRO A 145 -6.44 18.57 -11.67
C PRO A 145 -7.00 17.57 -12.69
N ASN A 146 -6.17 16.97 -13.55
CA ASN A 146 -6.66 16.21 -14.70
C ASN A 146 -6.29 14.73 -14.61
N ILE A 147 -7.22 13.86 -15.02
CA ILE A 147 -6.98 12.42 -15.21
C ILE A 147 -7.28 12.02 -16.64
N LYS A 148 -6.36 11.30 -17.29
CA LYS A 148 -6.59 10.60 -18.55
C LYS A 148 -7.03 9.17 -18.25
N ALA A 149 -8.27 8.85 -18.58
CA ALA A 149 -8.86 7.54 -18.34
C ALA A 149 -8.42 6.51 -19.39
N LEU A 150 -8.87 5.26 -19.22
CA LEU A 150 -8.50 4.11 -20.05
C LEU A 150 -9.01 4.20 -21.49
N ASP A 151 -10.05 5.00 -21.73
CA ASP A 151 -10.57 5.32 -23.06
C ASP A 151 -9.75 6.41 -23.77
N GLY A 152 -8.72 6.94 -23.10
CA GLY A 152 -7.86 8.02 -23.60
C GLY A 152 -8.41 9.42 -23.34
N ASN A 153 -9.62 9.57 -22.80
CA ASN A 153 -10.22 10.87 -22.55
C ASN A 153 -9.67 11.51 -21.27
N ALA A 154 -9.38 12.80 -21.35
CA ALA A 154 -9.02 13.61 -20.20
C ALA A 154 -10.26 14.18 -19.51
N THR A 155 -10.25 14.13 -18.18
CA THR A 155 -11.31 14.67 -17.32
C THR A 155 -10.70 15.56 -16.26
N THR A 156 -11.30 16.73 -16.03
CA THR A 156 -10.92 17.64 -14.95
C THR A 156 -11.66 17.30 -13.67
N THR A 157 -10.93 17.25 -12.57
CA THR A 157 -11.41 17.03 -11.20
C THR A 157 -11.28 18.31 -10.38
N GLY A 158 -11.99 18.36 -9.25
CA GLY A 158 -11.91 19.48 -8.33
C GLY A 158 -13.27 19.91 -7.77
N LYS A 159 -13.25 20.96 -6.95
CA LYS A 159 -14.45 21.47 -6.28
C LYS A 159 -15.52 21.87 -7.29
N GLY A 160 -16.73 21.32 -7.14
CA GLY A 160 -17.87 21.61 -8.01
C GLY A 160 -17.94 20.77 -9.30
N THR A 161 -16.98 19.87 -9.53
CA THR A 161 -17.03 18.88 -10.60
C THR A 161 -17.65 17.56 -10.10
N THR A 162 -17.93 16.63 -11.01
CA THR A 162 -18.40 15.27 -10.69
C THR A 162 -17.49 14.56 -9.69
N TRP A 163 -16.17 14.75 -9.82
CA TRP A 163 -15.17 14.11 -8.97
C TRP A 163 -14.31 15.15 -8.25
N PRO A 164 -14.31 15.19 -6.90
CA PRO A 164 -13.60 16.23 -6.17
C PRO A 164 -12.07 16.17 -6.27
N ASN A 165 -11.50 15.05 -6.75
CA ASN A 165 -10.06 14.83 -6.92
C ASN A 165 -9.80 13.59 -7.80
N ILE A 166 -8.53 13.36 -8.16
CA ILE A 166 -8.07 12.22 -8.96
C ILE A 166 -8.43 10.88 -8.33
N TYR A 167 -8.31 10.76 -7.01
CA TYR A 167 -8.60 9.50 -6.33
C TYR A 167 -10.07 9.09 -6.50
N SER A 168 -11.01 10.03 -6.31
CA SER A 168 -12.43 9.79 -6.54
C SER A 168 -12.73 9.46 -8.01
N ALA A 169 -12.14 10.20 -8.96
CA ALA A 169 -12.30 9.94 -10.38
C ALA A 169 -11.78 8.55 -10.75
N ALA A 170 -10.59 8.19 -10.27
CA ALA A 170 -9.95 6.91 -10.59
C ALA A 170 -10.79 5.70 -10.16
N LEU A 171 -11.39 5.74 -8.98
CA LEU A 171 -12.20 4.61 -8.48
C LEU A 171 -13.51 4.43 -9.25
N ASP A 172 -14.06 5.51 -9.79
CA ASP A 172 -15.36 5.51 -10.48
C ASP A 172 -15.21 5.19 -11.98
N LEU A 173 -14.17 5.75 -12.62
CA LEU A 173 -13.85 5.55 -14.04
C LEU A 173 -13.43 4.11 -14.39
N ILE A 174 -13.15 3.26 -13.40
CA ILE A 174 -12.84 1.84 -13.63
C ILE A 174 -14.10 1.10 -14.14
N PRO A 175 -14.05 0.50 -15.36
CA PRO A 175 -15.21 0.02 -16.10
C PRO A 175 -15.86 -1.27 -15.55
N SER A 176 -15.35 -1.83 -14.45
CA SER A 176 -15.89 -3.07 -13.87
C SER A 176 -17.35 -2.91 -13.41
N ALA A 177 -18.22 -3.84 -13.83
CA ALA A 177 -19.62 -3.93 -13.42
C ALA A 177 -19.79 -4.49 -12.00
N LYS A 178 -18.94 -5.44 -11.60
CA LYS A 178 -18.83 -6.03 -10.24
C LYS A 178 -17.43 -6.60 -10.05
N GLY A 179 -16.97 -6.62 -8.80
CA GLY A 179 -15.71 -7.29 -8.43
C GLY A 179 -14.75 -6.38 -7.68
N THR A 180 -13.59 -6.94 -7.37
CA THR A 180 -12.51 -6.27 -6.64
C THR A 180 -11.28 -6.16 -7.52
N VAL A 181 -10.69 -4.97 -7.55
CA VAL A 181 -9.45 -4.67 -8.29
C VAL A 181 -8.48 -3.93 -7.37
N MET A 182 -7.20 -3.93 -7.73
CA MET A 182 -6.22 -3.08 -7.08
C MET A 182 -6.10 -1.76 -7.85
N VAL A 183 -5.97 -0.67 -7.13
CA VAL A 183 -5.58 0.63 -7.66
C VAL A 183 -4.32 1.05 -6.95
N THR A 184 -3.30 1.47 -7.68
CA THR A 184 -2.03 1.92 -7.09
C THR A 184 -1.59 3.23 -7.70
N VAL A 185 -0.76 3.97 -6.97
CA VAL A 185 -0.12 5.19 -7.46
C VAL A 185 1.36 4.91 -7.63
N ALA A 186 1.83 4.93 -8.87
CA ALA A 186 3.25 4.91 -9.20
C ALA A 186 3.83 6.32 -9.04
N ASP A 187 5.11 6.38 -8.67
CA ASP A 187 5.81 7.64 -8.45
C ASP A 187 6.19 8.36 -9.76
N THR A 188 6.90 9.48 -9.65
CA THR A 188 7.39 10.24 -10.82
C THR A 188 8.42 9.48 -11.67
N GLN A 189 9.01 8.42 -11.14
CA GLN A 189 9.94 7.51 -11.81
C GLN A 189 9.26 6.24 -12.34
N ASN A 190 7.93 6.15 -12.22
CA ASN A 190 7.11 4.98 -12.54
C ASN A 190 7.41 3.72 -11.69
N LYS A 191 7.95 3.90 -10.48
CA LYS A 191 8.13 2.84 -9.50
C LYS A 191 6.85 2.65 -8.69
N TRP A 192 6.53 1.40 -8.45
CA TRP A 192 5.37 1.01 -7.67
C TRP A 192 5.68 1.09 -6.18
N PRO A 193 4.67 1.09 -5.30
CA PRO A 193 4.90 1.25 -3.87
C PRO A 193 5.87 0.19 -3.29
N GLY A 194 5.76 -1.08 -3.70
CA GLY A 194 6.68 -2.13 -3.25
C GLY A 194 8.13 -1.99 -3.76
N GLU A 195 8.40 -1.07 -4.67
CA GLU A 195 9.73 -0.74 -5.18
C GLU A 195 10.33 0.51 -4.49
N ARG A 196 9.61 1.11 -3.54
CA ARG A 196 10.03 2.30 -2.79
C ARG A 196 10.40 1.94 -1.36
N ALA A 197 11.70 2.03 -1.05
CA ALA A 197 12.23 1.73 0.27
C ALA A 197 11.54 2.54 1.39
N GLU A 198 11.15 3.78 1.09
CA GLU A 198 10.42 4.67 1.99
C GLU A 198 9.04 4.11 2.35
N TYR A 199 8.31 3.57 1.36
CA TYR A 199 7.00 2.96 1.62
C TYR A 199 7.13 1.65 2.39
N LEU A 200 8.13 0.85 2.05
CA LEU A 200 8.47 -0.37 2.77
C LEU A 200 8.82 -0.07 4.24
N CYS A 201 9.61 0.98 4.48
CA CYS A 201 9.93 1.48 5.82
C CYS A 201 8.67 1.94 6.55
N TYR A 202 7.81 2.72 5.89
CA TYR A 202 6.51 3.14 6.43
C TYR A 202 5.67 1.95 6.89
N LEU A 203 5.49 0.93 6.04
CA LEU A 203 4.67 -0.24 6.38
C LEU A 203 5.22 -0.99 7.60
N THR A 204 6.53 -1.19 7.66
CA THR A 204 7.20 -1.88 8.77
C THR A 204 7.03 -1.17 10.11
N ASN A 205 6.89 0.16 10.10
CA ASN A 205 6.73 0.98 11.31
C ASN A 205 5.25 1.18 11.67
N GLU A 206 4.36 1.36 10.69
CA GLU A 206 2.96 1.73 10.94
C GLU A 206 2.02 0.54 11.10
N LEU A 207 2.28 -0.60 10.44
CA LEU A 207 1.45 -1.78 10.59
C LEU A 207 1.37 -2.28 12.06
N PRO A 208 2.47 -2.33 12.83
CA PRO A 208 2.42 -2.64 14.25
C PRO A 208 1.47 -1.73 15.03
N LEU A 209 1.54 -0.42 14.78
CA LEU A 209 0.74 0.58 15.48
C LEU A 209 -0.75 0.46 15.11
N LEU A 210 -1.04 0.40 13.81
CA LEU A 210 -2.40 0.52 13.30
C LEU A 210 -3.22 -0.77 13.37
N LYS A 211 -2.58 -1.93 13.29
CA LYS A 211 -3.28 -3.22 13.13
C LYS A 211 -2.95 -4.26 14.18
N TYR A 212 -1.72 -4.25 14.70
CA TYR A 212 -1.25 -5.30 15.61
C TYR A 212 -1.18 -4.86 17.08
N SER A 213 -1.38 -3.58 17.37
CA SER A 213 -1.61 -3.09 18.73
C SER A 213 -3.07 -3.30 19.14
N THR A 214 -3.29 -3.72 20.38
CA THR A 214 -4.63 -3.83 20.98
C THR A 214 -4.67 -3.04 22.28
N GLY A 215 -5.85 -2.65 22.76
CA GLY A 215 -5.97 -1.91 24.03
C GLY A 215 -5.34 -2.63 25.23
N ASN A 216 -5.24 -3.96 25.18
CA ASN A 216 -4.62 -4.80 26.22
C ASN A 216 -3.10 -4.98 26.03
N THR A 217 -2.56 -4.51 24.90
CA THR A 217 -1.14 -4.61 24.55
C THR A 217 -0.73 -3.32 23.84
N PRO A 218 -0.57 -2.21 24.60
CA PRO A 218 -0.13 -0.95 24.03
C PRO A 218 1.28 -1.09 23.48
N VAL A 219 1.57 -0.32 22.44
CA VAL A 219 2.89 -0.24 21.84
C VAL A 219 3.89 0.27 22.89
N LYS A 220 5.03 -0.42 23.01
CA LYS A 220 6.16 0.04 23.81
C LYS A 220 7.42 0.00 22.96
N ASP A 221 8.10 1.14 22.86
CA ASP A 221 9.34 1.25 22.08
C ASP A 221 10.38 0.27 22.61
N ASN A 222 11.08 -0.39 21.68
CA ASN A 222 12.15 -1.36 21.96
C ASN A 222 11.73 -2.55 22.84
N GLN A 223 10.43 -2.87 22.91
CA GLN A 223 9.96 -4.09 23.57
C GLN A 223 9.54 -5.16 22.56
N THR A 224 9.77 -6.40 22.93
CA THR A 224 9.25 -7.55 22.22
C THR A 224 7.75 -7.67 22.46
N CYS A 225 6.98 -7.98 21.42
CA CYS A 225 5.53 -8.12 21.50
C CYS A 225 5.17 -9.11 22.63
N PRO A 226 4.36 -8.72 23.62
CA PRO A 226 4.05 -9.57 24.78
C PRO A 226 2.86 -10.53 24.53
N LEU A 227 2.63 -10.95 23.28
CA LEU A 227 1.58 -11.91 22.90
C LEU A 227 2.17 -13.20 22.31
#